data_AF-A0A654CCS6-F1
#
_entry.id   AF-A0A654CCS6-F1
#
_cell.length_a   1.000
_cell.length_b   1.000
_cell.length_c   1.000
_cell.angle_alpha   90.00
_cell.angle_beta   90.00
_cell.angle_gamma   90.00
#
_symmetry.space_group_name_H-M   'P 1'
#
loop_
_entity.id
_entity.type
_entity.pdbx_description
1 polymer ?
#
loop_
_entity_poly.entity_id
_entity_poly.type
_entity_poly.pdbx_seq_one_letter_code
_entity_poly.pdbx_strand_id
1 'polypeptide(L)'
;MPLIRLDARGWQHREDFWAALLPALGAPDWHGPNLDALYDGLVAGENRVRPPLTVEIAIDTPLPEPLIDYLARVTGVFADAARDTGLSIELRYV
;
A
#
# COMPACT_ATOMS: atom_id res chain seq x y z
N MET A 1 -14.11 3.75 -8.42
CA MET A 1 -13.07 3.62 -7.38
C MET A 1 -11.79 3.16 -8.08
N PRO A 2 -10.66 3.87 -7.94
CA PRO A 2 -9.40 3.43 -8.52
C PRO A 2 -9.01 2.07 -7.97
N LEU A 3 -8.52 1.22 -8.86
CA LEU A 3 -7.96 -0.09 -8.52
C LEU A 3 -6.50 -0.10 -8.95
N ILE A 4 -5.61 -0.31 -7.99
CA ILE A 4 -4.18 -0.47 -8.20
C ILE A 4 -3.86 -1.94 -8.10
N ARG A 5 -3.15 -2.48 -9.11
CA ARG A 5 -2.69 -3.86 -9.10
C ARG A 5 -1.18 -3.89 -9.03
N LEU A 6 -0.67 -4.56 -8.01
CA LEU A 6 0.74 -4.79 -7.79
C LEU A 6 1.02 -6.29 -7.98
N ASP A 7 2.19 -6.58 -8.50
CA ASP A 7 2.66 -7.93 -8.75
C ASP A 7 3.87 -8.20 -7.84
N ALA A 8 3.70 -9.10 -6.88
CA ALA A 8 4.73 -9.41 -5.89
C ALA A 8 5.75 -10.45 -6.36
N ARG A 9 5.71 -10.86 -7.64
CA ARG A 9 6.68 -11.80 -8.19
C ARG A 9 8.10 -11.26 -8.02
N GLY A 10 8.89 -12.00 -7.24
CA GLY A 10 10.29 -11.69 -6.98
C GLY A 10 10.54 -10.70 -5.82
N TRP A 11 9.52 -10.23 -5.11
CA TRP A 11 9.74 -9.38 -3.92
C TRP A 11 10.49 -10.16 -2.83
N GLN A 12 11.56 -9.57 -2.31
CA GLN A 12 12.40 -10.14 -1.25
C GLN A 12 12.42 -9.24 -0.01
N HIS A 13 12.29 -7.93 -0.20
CA HIS A 13 12.42 -6.93 0.85
C HIS A 13 11.28 -5.92 0.79
N ARG A 14 11.07 -5.19 1.90
CA ARG A 14 10.02 -4.15 1.98
C ARG A 14 10.21 -3.06 0.93
N GLU A 15 11.45 -2.83 0.50
CA GLU A 15 11.82 -1.87 -0.53
C GLU A 15 11.18 -2.22 -1.89
N ASP A 16 11.00 -3.51 -2.20
CA ASP A 16 10.33 -3.96 -3.42
C ASP A 16 8.84 -3.57 -3.42
N PHE A 17 8.19 -3.72 -2.27
CA PHE A 17 6.81 -3.27 -2.08
C PHE A 17 6.69 -1.75 -2.28
N TRP A 18 7.57 -0.95 -1.67
CA TRP A 18 7.51 0.50 -1.80
C TRP A 18 7.81 0.98 -3.22
N ALA A 19 8.78 0.34 -3.89
CA ALA A 19 9.10 0.60 -5.29
C ALA A 19 7.92 0.32 -6.23
N ALA A 20 7.03 -0.62 -5.86
CA ALA A 20 5.80 -0.87 -6.60
C ALA A 20 4.65 0.08 -6.22
N LEU A 21 4.43 0.32 -4.92
CA LEU A 21 3.28 1.05 -4.43
C LEU A 21 3.37 2.56 -4.68
N LEU A 22 4.50 3.21 -4.35
CA LEU A 22 4.60 4.67 -4.39
C LEU A 22 4.38 5.25 -5.80
N PRO A 23 5.00 4.70 -6.87
CA PRO A 23 4.73 5.16 -8.22
C PRO A 23 3.28 4.93 -8.65
N ALA A 24 2.67 3.81 -8.21
CA ALA A 24 1.29 3.47 -8.55
C ALA A 24 0.27 4.39 -7.87
N LEU A 25 0.56 4.88 -6.66
CA LEU A 25 -0.21 5.92 -5.99
C LEU A 25 0.06 7.32 -6.58
N GLY A 26 1.16 7.47 -7.32
CA GLY A 26 1.69 8.77 -7.73
C GLY A 26 2.06 9.61 -6.50
N ALA A 27 2.78 8.98 -5.57
CA ALA A 27 3.31 9.65 -4.38
C ALA A 27 4.35 10.71 -4.79
N PRO A 28 4.42 11.85 -4.09
CA PRO A 28 5.42 12.88 -4.36
C PRO A 28 6.82 12.45 -3.89
N ASP A 29 7.89 12.97 -4.49
CA ASP A 29 9.27 12.54 -4.23
C ASP A 29 9.77 12.77 -2.79
N TRP A 30 9.14 13.70 -2.06
CA TRP A 30 9.45 13.97 -0.65
C TRP A 30 8.76 12.96 0.30
N HIS A 31 7.82 12.17 -0.22
CA HIS A 31 7.09 11.15 0.50
C HIS A 31 7.97 9.91 0.66
N GLY A 32 8.44 9.67 1.88
CA GLY A 32 9.34 8.57 2.15
C GLY A 32 8.63 7.20 2.15
N PRO A 33 9.35 6.09 1.88
CA PRO A 33 8.81 4.74 1.92
C PRO A 33 8.61 4.25 3.36
N ASN A 34 7.60 4.78 4.06
CA ASN A 34 7.29 4.44 5.44
C ASN A 34 5.78 4.43 5.73
N LEU A 35 5.40 3.81 6.86
CA LEU A 35 4.00 3.58 7.22
C LEU A 35 3.25 4.86 7.60
N ASP A 36 3.91 5.81 8.27
CA ASP A 36 3.29 7.08 8.67
C ASP A 36 2.95 7.91 7.44
N ALA A 37 3.90 8.01 6.51
CA ALA A 37 3.69 8.68 5.24
C ALA A 37 2.57 8.00 4.44
N LEU A 38 2.53 6.66 4.38
CA LEU A 38 1.42 5.95 3.73
C LEU A 38 0.06 6.32 4.34
N TYR A 39 -0.03 6.35 5.67
CA TYR A 39 -1.25 6.79 6.36
C TYR A 39 -1.64 8.23 5.97
N ASP A 40 -0.70 9.17 6.01
CA ASP A 40 -0.93 10.56 5.62
C ASP A 40 -1.40 10.66 4.17
N GLY A 41 -0.78 9.90 3.26
CA GLY A 41 -1.18 9.84 1.85
C GLY A 41 -2.60 9.29 1.64
N LEU A 42 -3.03 8.35 2.49
CA LEU A 42 -4.38 7.78 2.48
C LEU A 42 -5.41 8.67 3.20
N VAL A 43 -5.02 9.53 4.14
CA VAL A 43 -5.97 10.36 4.89
C VAL A 43 -6.00 11.80 4.38
N ALA A 44 -4.83 12.45 4.26
CA ALA A 44 -4.70 13.82 3.79
C ALA A 44 -4.75 13.93 2.25
N GLY A 45 -4.55 12.83 1.52
CA GLY A 45 -4.71 12.78 0.07
C GLY A 45 -3.56 13.43 -0.71
N GLU A 46 -2.33 13.27 -0.22
CA GLU A 46 -1.12 13.84 -0.83
C GLU A 46 -0.71 13.10 -2.11
N ASN A 47 -1.13 11.84 -2.24
CA ASN A 47 -0.98 11.04 -3.44
C ASN A 47 -1.82 11.59 -4.61
N ARG A 48 -1.37 11.29 -5.84
CA ARG A 48 -2.17 11.57 -7.04
C ARG A 48 -3.44 10.72 -7.08
N VAL A 49 -3.34 9.43 -6.74
CA VAL A 49 -4.49 8.55 -6.54
C VAL A 49 -4.98 8.71 -5.10
N ARG A 50 -6.24 9.09 -4.93
CA ARG A 50 -6.83 9.39 -3.62
C ARG A 50 -7.98 8.44 -3.30
N PRO A 51 -8.27 8.22 -2.01
CA PRO A 51 -9.44 7.47 -1.60
C PRO A 51 -10.75 8.07 -2.15
N PRO A 52 -11.79 7.25 -2.30
CA PRO A 52 -11.83 5.81 -2.02
C PRO A 52 -11.05 4.99 -3.06
N LEU A 53 -10.28 3.97 -2.65
CA LEU A 53 -9.40 3.17 -3.51
C LEU A 53 -9.18 1.74 -3.02
N THR A 54 -8.78 0.85 -3.93
CA THR A 54 -8.35 -0.52 -3.61
C THR A 54 -6.96 -0.79 -4.18
N VAL A 55 -6.11 -1.43 -3.39
CA VAL A 55 -4.83 -2.02 -3.82
C VAL A 55 -4.95 -3.53 -3.75
N GLU A 56 -4.71 -4.20 -4.88
CA GLU A 56 -4.60 -5.65 -4.99
C GLU A 56 -3.13 -6.02 -5.18
N ILE A 57 -2.61 -6.93 -4.34
CA ILE A 57 -1.28 -7.50 -4.47
C ILE A 57 -1.43 -8.96 -4.92
N ALA A 58 -1.01 -9.26 -6.14
CA ALA A 58 -0.96 -10.63 -6.64
C ALA A 58 0.26 -11.37 -6.06
N ILE A 59 0.01 -12.50 -5.38
CA ILE A 59 1.06 -13.32 -4.76
C ILE A 59 1.06 -14.72 -5.38
N ASP A 60 1.83 -14.87 -6.47
CA ASP A 60 1.98 -16.15 -7.18
C ASP A 60 3.11 -17.03 -6.62
N THR A 61 3.96 -16.47 -5.75
CA THR A 61 5.10 -17.17 -5.14
C THR A 61 5.19 -16.86 -3.65
N PRO A 62 5.68 -17.79 -2.81
CA PRO A 62 5.89 -17.52 -1.39
C PRO A 62 6.79 -16.31 -1.17
N LEU A 63 6.35 -15.40 -0.31
CA LEU A 63 7.14 -14.24 0.12
C LEU A 63 8.01 -14.60 1.32
N PRO A 64 9.16 -13.95 1.53
CA PRO A 64 9.95 -14.12 2.74
C PRO A 64 9.15 -13.71 3.99
N GLU A 65 9.33 -14.43 5.10
CA GLU A 65 8.64 -14.16 6.38
C GLU A 65 8.77 -12.70 6.85
N PRO A 66 9.95 -12.04 6.78
CA PRO A 66 10.05 -10.64 7.16
C PRO A 66 9.21 -9.68 6.29
N LEU A 67 9.00 -10.02 5.02
CA LEU A 67 8.15 -9.25 4.12
C LEU A 67 6.67 -9.49 4.43
N ILE A 68 6.28 -10.72 4.76
CA ILE A 68 4.92 -11.05 5.21
C ILE A 68 4.57 -10.25 6.48
N ASP A 69 5.46 -10.26 7.48
CA ASP A 69 5.27 -9.49 8.71
C ASP A 69 5.15 -7.98 8.44
N TYR A 70 5.91 -7.48 7.48
CA TYR A 70 5.83 -6.09 7.06
C TYR A 70 4.51 -5.76 6.37
N LEU A 71 4.07 -6.60 5.43
CA LEU A 71 2.79 -6.44 4.73
C LEU A 71 1.59 -6.52 5.68
N ALA A 72 1.66 -7.33 6.75
CA ALA A 72 0.64 -7.33 7.80
C ALA A 72 0.50 -5.97 8.48
N ARG A 73 1.61 -5.26 8.71
CA ARG A 73 1.59 -3.89 9.26
C ARG A 73 1.00 -2.89 8.25
N VAL A 74 1.32 -3.04 6.96
CA VAL A 74 0.71 -2.24 5.89
C VAL A 74 -0.81 -2.44 5.85
N THR A 75 -1.29 -3.69 5.96
CA THR A 75 -2.74 -3.97 6.08
C THR A 75 -3.37 -3.19 7.23
N GLY A 76 -2.68 -3.12 8.38
CA GLY A 76 -3.11 -2.31 9.53
C GLY A 76 -3.29 -0.83 9.18
N VAL A 77 -2.34 -0.24 8.46
CA VAL A 77 -2.43 1.17 8.01
C VAL A 77 -3.64 1.42 7.11
N PHE A 78 -3.92 0.52 6.16
CA PHE A 78 -5.11 0.64 5.31
C PHE A 78 -6.40 0.54 6.14
N ALA A 79 -6.45 -0.39 7.10
CA ALA A 79 -7.60 -0.54 7.98
C ALA A 79 -7.83 0.67 8.89
N ASP A 80 -6.75 1.25 9.44
CA ASP A 80 -6.81 2.47 10.24
C ASP A 80 -7.30 3.66 9.40
N ALA A 81 -6.72 3.89 8.22
CA ALA A 81 -7.17 4.96 7.34
C ALA A 81 -8.64 4.81 6.92
N ALA A 82 -9.11 3.58 6.62
CA ALA A 82 -10.51 3.32 6.32
C ALA A 82 -11.42 3.64 7.50
N ARG A 83 -11.03 3.21 8.71
CA ARG A 83 -11.76 3.45 9.95
C ARG A 83 -11.85 4.95 10.29
N ASP A 84 -10.75 5.68 10.16
CA ASP A 84 -10.66 7.09 10.56
C ASP A 84 -11.31 8.05 9.56
N THR A 85 -11.33 7.70 8.26
CA THR A 85 -11.96 8.52 7.23
C THR A 85 -13.41 8.11 6.93
N GLY A 86 -13.81 6.88 7.25
CA GLY A 86 -15.08 6.29 6.82
C GLY A 86 -15.17 5.99 5.32
N LEU A 87 -14.04 6.11 4.59
CA LEU A 87 -13.97 5.83 3.15
C LEU A 87 -13.59 4.36 2.90
N SER A 88 -13.97 3.85 1.72
CA SER A 88 -13.49 2.55 1.26
C SER A 88 -12.02 2.67 0.84
N ILE A 89 -11.13 2.20 1.70
CA ILE A 89 -9.68 2.11 1.51
C ILE A 89 -9.29 0.68 1.82
N GLU A 90 -8.89 -0.08 0.80
CA GLU A 90 -8.73 -1.52 0.93
C GLU A 90 -7.39 -2.01 0.38
N LEU A 91 -6.76 -2.92 1.11
CA LEU A 91 -5.64 -3.72 0.66
C LEU A 91 -6.08 -5.19 0.61
N ARG A 92 -5.87 -5.83 -0.54
CA ARG A 92 -6.25 -7.23 -0.77
C ARG A 92 -5.08 -8.00 -1.34
N TYR A 93 -4.97 -9.26 -0.95
CA TYR A 93 -4.04 -10.22 -1.53
C TYR A 93 -4.84 -11.15 -2.44
N VAL A 94 -4.40 -11.30 -3.69
CA VAL A 94 -5.11 -12.05 -4.75
C VAL A 94 -4.23 -13.11 -5.39
#